data_AF-A0A8C5T1T8-F1
#
_entry.id   AF-A0A8C5T1T8-F1
#
_cell.length_a   1.000
_cell.length_b   1.000
_cell.length_c   1.000
_cell.angle_alpha   90.00
_cell.angle_beta   90.00
_cell.angle_gamma   90.00
#
_symmetry.space_group_name_H-M   'P 1'
#
loop_
_entity.id
_entity.type
_entity.pdbx_description
1 polymer ?
#
loop_
_entity_poly.entity_id
_entity_poly.type
_entity_poly.pdbx_seq_one_letter_code
_entity_poly.pdbx_strand_id
1 'polypeptide(L)'
;MGNLFEIGVLGKDLFDLVCRALGLRETWFFGLQYSMKGMCTWLKMDKKVLDQEIPKEDPVSFHFLAKFYPEKVEEELLQEITQHLFFLQVKKQILDEEIYCSPEATVLLASYAVQAKYGDYDPNFHEPGFLAHDELLPKRVLRQYQLTAEMWEEKITAWYAEHRGIARDEAEMNYLKIAQDLEMYGVNYFPIQNKNHTDLLLGVDAKGIHIYSINNRFSPNKSFEWSSIRNISYSEKELTIKPLDKKAEVFKFFSSQLKVNKLIFQLCIGNHDLFMRRRKVDSIEIQQMKAQAREEKARKKMENQRLAREKQLREEAERAKEELERRLFQLEDEARQANEALVS
;
A
#
# COMPACT_ATOMS: atom_id res chain seq x y z
N MET A 1 -7.76 -25.65 15.94
CA MET A 1 -8.37 -25.04 14.74
C MET A 1 -9.31 -25.99 13.99
N GLY A 2 -9.88 -27.02 14.63
CA GLY A 2 -10.99 -27.80 14.07
C GLY A 2 -12.34 -27.16 14.42
N ASN A 3 -13.33 -27.29 13.54
CA ASN A 3 -14.76 -26.95 13.68
C ASN A 3 -15.27 -25.60 13.12
N LEU A 4 -14.44 -24.72 12.54
CA LEU A 4 -14.96 -23.46 11.97
C LEU A 4 -15.69 -23.65 10.63
N PHE A 5 -15.44 -24.75 9.91
CA PHE A 5 -16.06 -25.01 8.60
C PHE A 5 -17.21 -26.03 8.62
N GLU A 6 -17.54 -26.66 9.75
CA GLU A 6 -18.62 -27.67 9.82
C GLU A 6 -20.03 -27.07 9.97
N ILE A 7 -20.11 -25.82 10.41
CA ILE A 7 -21.37 -25.07 10.54
C ILE A 7 -21.55 -24.27 9.25
N GLY A 8 -22.78 -23.99 8.83
CA GLY A 8 -23.11 -23.20 7.62
C GLY A 8 -22.68 -21.73 7.69
N VAL A 9 -21.40 -21.48 7.97
CA VAL A 9 -20.73 -20.18 8.12
C VAL A 9 -20.81 -19.42 6.81
N LEU A 10 -21.27 -18.18 6.87
CA LEU A 10 -21.30 -17.28 5.73
C LEU A 10 -19.90 -16.72 5.45
N GLY A 11 -19.63 -16.33 4.21
CA GLY A 11 -18.38 -15.67 3.86
C GLY A 11 -18.14 -14.42 4.71
N LYS A 12 -19.21 -13.71 5.08
CA LYS A 12 -19.17 -12.58 6.00
C LYS A 12 -18.61 -12.95 7.38
N ASP A 13 -19.04 -14.08 7.95
CA ASP A 13 -18.62 -14.49 9.29
C ASP A 13 -17.11 -14.77 9.33
N LEU A 14 -16.59 -15.45 8.29
CA LEU A 14 -15.16 -15.70 8.14
C LEU A 14 -14.38 -14.39 7.95
N PHE A 15 -14.88 -13.49 7.12
CA PHE A 15 -14.26 -12.18 6.89
C PHE A 15 -14.24 -11.32 8.17
N ASP A 16 -15.36 -11.22 8.87
CA ASP A 16 -15.49 -10.47 10.11
C ASP A 16 -14.58 -11.03 11.21
N LEU A 17 -14.35 -12.36 11.24
CA LEU A 17 -13.39 -12.99 12.14
C LEU A 17 -11.96 -12.50 11.87
N VAL A 18 -11.54 -12.45 10.59
CA VAL A 18 -10.21 -11.95 10.20
C VAL A 18 -10.08 -10.46 10.55
N CYS A 19 -11.08 -9.64 10.23
CA CYS A 19 -11.05 -8.21 10.55
C CYS A 19 -10.95 -7.96 12.06
N ARG A 20 -11.70 -8.71 12.89
CA ARG A 20 -11.60 -8.62 14.36
C ARG A 20 -10.23 -9.04 14.87
N ALA A 21 -9.65 -10.11 14.34
CA ALA A 21 -8.33 -10.58 14.74
C ALA A 21 -7.23 -9.55 14.43
N LEU A 22 -7.38 -8.80 13.32
CA LEU A 22 -6.45 -7.73 12.92
C LEU A 22 -6.76 -6.37 13.57
N GLY A 23 -7.89 -6.21 14.27
CA GLY A 23 -8.33 -4.90 14.76
C GLY A 23 -8.74 -3.91 13.66
N LEU A 24 -9.11 -4.44 12.48
CA LEU A 24 -9.43 -3.65 11.28
C LEU A 24 -10.92 -3.29 11.24
N ARG A 25 -11.23 -1.99 11.19
CA ARG A 25 -12.58 -1.43 11.09
C ARG A 25 -12.91 -0.92 9.69
N GLU A 26 -11.90 -0.54 8.90
CA GLU A 26 -12.03 -0.06 7.51
C GLU A 26 -12.26 -1.21 6.52
N THR A 27 -13.22 -2.07 6.85
CA THR A 27 -13.43 -3.36 6.17
C THR A 27 -13.86 -3.23 4.71
N TRP A 28 -14.40 -2.08 4.32
CA TRP A 28 -14.94 -1.82 2.99
C TRP A 28 -13.90 -1.82 1.86
N PHE A 29 -12.61 -1.77 2.19
CA PHE A 29 -11.53 -1.91 1.19
C PHE A 29 -11.17 -3.36 0.88
N PHE A 30 -11.45 -4.30 1.79
CA PHE A 30 -10.85 -5.64 1.76
C PHE A 30 -11.82 -6.74 1.34
N GLY A 31 -11.24 -7.88 0.98
CA GLY A 31 -11.95 -9.13 0.78
C GLY A 31 -11.05 -10.35 0.98
N LEU A 32 -11.65 -11.54 0.95
CA LEU A 32 -10.92 -12.80 0.95
C LEU A 32 -10.86 -13.35 -0.48
N GLN A 33 -9.66 -13.64 -0.96
CA GLN A 33 -9.42 -14.23 -2.27
C GLN A 33 -8.94 -15.67 -2.10
N TYR A 34 -9.43 -16.58 -2.93
CA TYR A 34 -8.99 -17.97 -2.99
C TYR A 34 -8.78 -18.39 -4.46
N SER A 35 -7.90 -19.36 -4.68
CA SER A 35 -7.68 -19.92 -6.02
C SER A 35 -8.74 -20.97 -6.31
N MET A 36 -9.35 -20.93 -7.49
CA MET A 36 -10.33 -21.91 -7.94
C MET A 36 -9.98 -22.32 -9.37
N LYS A 37 -9.49 -23.56 -9.55
CA LYS A 37 -9.09 -24.09 -10.88
C LYS A 37 -8.12 -23.15 -11.61
N GLY A 38 -7.16 -22.58 -10.88
CA GLY A 38 -6.18 -21.63 -11.41
C GLY A 38 -6.69 -20.20 -11.61
N MET A 39 -7.93 -19.87 -11.22
CA MET A 39 -8.47 -18.52 -11.26
C MET A 39 -8.62 -17.93 -9.86
N CYS A 40 -8.15 -16.70 -9.68
CA CYS A 40 -8.36 -15.95 -8.45
C CYS A 40 -9.83 -15.53 -8.31
N THR A 41 -10.49 -15.97 -7.23
CA THR A 41 -11.91 -15.70 -6.96
C THR A 41 -12.08 -15.04 -5.61
N TRP A 42 -12.95 -14.05 -5.53
CA TRP A 42 -13.30 -13.39 -4.27
C TRP A 42 -14.45 -14.13 -3.57
N LEU A 43 -14.29 -14.37 -2.27
CA LEU A 43 -15.33 -14.92 -1.41
C LEU A 43 -16.52 -13.97 -1.37
N LYS A 44 -17.72 -14.52 -1.55
CA LYS A 44 -18.98 -13.79 -1.47
C LYS A 44 -19.46 -13.80 -0.04
N MET A 45 -19.73 -12.60 0.48
CA MET A 45 -20.09 -12.39 1.88
C MET A 45 -21.49 -12.93 2.23
N ASP A 46 -22.40 -12.93 1.26
CA ASP A 46 -23.80 -13.32 1.38
C ASP A 46 -24.04 -14.83 1.19
N LYS A 47 -23.00 -15.61 0.89
CA LYS A 47 -23.09 -17.05 0.65
C LYS A 47 -22.31 -17.84 1.69
N LYS A 48 -22.75 -19.06 1.96
CA LYS A 48 -22.00 -20.01 2.79
C LYS A 48 -20.63 -20.27 2.16
N VAL A 49 -19.61 -20.42 3.00
CA VAL A 49 -18.24 -20.64 2.55
C VAL A 49 -18.14 -21.94 1.73
N LEU A 50 -18.70 -23.03 2.25
CA LEU A 50 -18.66 -24.34 1.59
C LEU A 50 -19.45 -24.42 0.27
N ASP A 51 -20.40 -23.50 0.04
CA ASP A 51 -21.21 -23.46 -1.19
C ASP A 51 -20.51 -22.74 -2.35
N GLN A 52 -19.27 -22.27 -2.15
CA GLN A 52 -18.55 -21.42 -3.11
C GLN A 52 -17.44 -22.16 -3.88
N GLU A 53 -17.55 -23.49 -4.01
CA GLU A 53 -16.63 -24.33 -4.78
C GLU A 53 -15.15 -24.12 -4.40
N ILE A 54 -14.90 -23.90 -3.12
CA ILE A 54 -13.56 -23.68 -2.57
C ILE A 54 -12.74 -24.98 -2.72
N PRO A 55 -11.44 -24.90 -3.06
CA PRO A 55 -10.59 -26.08 -3.10
C PRO A 55 -10.68 -26.88 -1.82
N LYS A 56 -10.78 -28.21 -1.95
CA LYS A 56 -10.79 -29.14 -0.82
C LYS A 56 -9.37 -29.48 -0.36
N GLU A 57 -8.49 -28.48 -0.39
CA GLU A 57 -7.13 -28.59 0.12
C GLU A 57 -7.16 -28.34 1.63
N ASP A 58 -6.33 -29.05 2.39
CA ASP A 58 -6.20 -28.86 3.84
C ASP A 58 -4.75 -28.48 4.16
N PRO A 59 -4.48 -27.24 4.66
CA PRO A 59 -5.45 -26.18 4.94
C PRO A 59 -5.94 -25.44 3.68
N VAL A 60 -7.21 -25.01 3.69
CA VAL A 60 -7.74 -24.08 2.69
C VAL A 60 -7.03 -22.73 2.82
N SER A 61 -6.42 -22.26 1.73
CA SER A 61 -5.69 -20.99 1.72
C SER A 61 -6.55 -19.83 1.21
N PHE A 62 -6.74 -18.81 2.06
CA PHE A 62 -7.34 -17.53 1.70
C PHE A 62 -6.32 -16.41 1.83
N HIS A 63 -6.37 -15.46 0.89
CA HIS A 63 -5.58 -14.24 0.91
C HIS A 63 -6.49 -13.07 1.29
N PHE A 64 -6.18 -12.40 2.39
CA PHE A 64 -6.86 -11.17 2.79
C PHE A 64 -6.19 -9.99 2.08
N LEU A 65 -6.90 -9.41 1.11
CA LEU A 65 -6.33 -8.42 0.18
C LEU A 65 -7.25 -7.21 0.05
N ALA A 66 -6.66 -6.04 -0.20
CA ALA A 66 -7.39 -4.87 -0.64
C ALA A 66 -7.98 -5.13 -2.02
N LYS A 67 -9.31 -5.05 -2.12
CA LYS A 67 -10.10 -5.22 -3.33
C LYS A 67 -10.47 -3.89 -3.97
N PHE A 68 -10.67 -2.87 -3.15
CA PHE A 68 -11.02 -1.52 -3.58
C PHE A 68 -10.00 -0.54 -3.01
N TYR A 69 -9.57 0.41 -3.84
CA TYR A 69 -8.53 1.37 -3.48
C TYR A 69 -9.15 2.73 -3.11
N PRO A 70 -8.52 3.51 -2.22
CA PRO A 70 -8.94 4.89 -1.94
C PRO A 70 -8.74 5.78 -3.17
N GLU A 71 -9.53 6.85 -3.29
CA GLU A 71 -9.27 7.97 -4.21
C GLU A 71 -8.06 8.81 -3.71
N LYS A 72 -7.89 8.92 -2.38
CA LYS A 72 -6.76 9.60 -1.74
C LYS A 72 -6.31 8.87 -0.48
N VAL A 73 -5.10 8.32 -0.50
CA VAL A 73 -4.61 7.48 0.61
C VAL A 73 -4.55 8.21 1.95
N GLU A 74 -4.10 9.47 1.97
CA GLU A 74 -3.92 10.25 3.20
C GLU A 74 -5.24 10.71 3.85
N GLU A 75 -6.31 10.84 3.06
CA GLU A 75 -7.63 11.27 3.56
C GLU A 75 -8.51 10.09 3.97
N GLU A 76 -8.29 8.91 3.38
CA GLU A 76 -9.17 7.76 3.50
C GLU A 76 -8.63 6.60 4.33
N LEU A 77 -7.31 6.42 4.43
CA LEU A 77 -6.71 5.36 5.25
C LEU A 77 -6.51 5.89 6.68
N LEU A 78 -7.40 5.50 7.59
CA LEU A 78 -7.48 6.07 8.93
C LEU A 78 -6.67 5.30 9.97
N GLN A 79 -6.66 3.97 9.88
CA GLN A 79 -5.95 3.10 10.82
C GLN A 79 -4.59 2.69 10.26
N GLU A 80 -3.59 2.64 11.14
CA GLU A 80 -2.24 2.18 10.77
C GLU A 80 -2.23 0.76 10.22
N ILE A 81 -3.08 -0.14 10.75
CA ILE A 81 -3.20 -1.50 10.20
C ILE A 81 -3.71 -1.48 8.75
N THR A 82 -4.68 -0.63 8.43
CA THR A 82 -5.21 -0.49 7.08
C THR A 82 -4.14 0.03 6.14
N GLN A 83 -3.45 1.09 6.55
CA GLN A 83 -2.33 1.69 5.82
C GLN A 83 -1.23 0.65 5.56
N HIS A 84 -0.83 -0.09 6.60
CA HIS A 84 0.21 -1.10 6.51
C HIS A 84 -0.13 -2.20 5.51
N LEU A 85 -1.37 -2.70 5.53
CA LEU A 85 -1.83 -3.72 4.58
C LEU A 85 -1.84 -3.19 3.13
N PHE A 86 -2.27 -1.95 2.92
CA PHE A 86 -2.18 -1.30 1.60
C PHE A 86 -0.73 -1.14 1.14
N PHE A 87 0.16 -0.67 2.02
CA PHE A 87 1.59 -0.51 1.73
C PHE A 87 2.20 -1.85 1.28
N LEU A 88 1.98 -2.92 2.04
CA LEU A 88 2.52 -4.24 1.70
C LEU A 88 1.99 -4.75 0.36
N GLN A 89 0.69 -4.61 0.11
CA GLN A 89 0.08 -5.05 -1.13
C GLN A 89 0.62 -4.26 -2.33
N VAL A 90 0.61 -2.93 -2.26
CA VAL A 90 1.08 -2.07 -3.36
C VAL A 90 2.58 -2.29 -3.62
N LYS A 91 3.39 -2.42 -2.56
CA LYS A 91 4.81 -2.76 -2.69
C LYS A 91 5.00 -4.07 -3.44
N LYS A 92 4.24 -5.10 -3.07
CA LYS A 92 4.28 -6.39 -3.75
C LYS A 92 3.89 -6.26 -5.22
N GLN A 93 2.82 -5.53 -5.54
CA GLN A 93 2.37 -5.31 -6.92
C GLN A 93 3.38 -4.56 -7.78
N ILE A 94 4.13 -3.63 -7.21
CA ILE A 94 5.22 -2.93 -7.91
C ILE A 94 6.39 -3.89 -8.16
N LEU A 95 6.80 -4.66 -7.15
CA LEU A 95 7.90 -5.63 -7.26
C LEU A 95 7.59 -6.78 -8.25
N ASP A 96 6.34 -7.25 -8.25
CA ASP A 96 5.84 -8.29 -9.16
C ASP A 96 5.53 -7.74 -10.58
N GLU A 97 5.76 -6.45 -10.83
CA GLU A 97 5.54 -5.76 -12.12
C GLU A 97 4.07 -5.73 -12.58
N GLU A 98 3.13 -5.90 -11.64
CA GLU A 98 1.70 -5.68 -11.88
C GLU A 98 1.40 -4.19 -12.07
N ILE A 99 2.06 -3.34 -11.28
CA ILE A 99 2.04 -1.88 -11.40
C ILE A 99 3.38 -1.44 -11.97
N TYR A 100 3.35 -0.79 -13.14
CA TYR A 100 4.55 -0.18 -13.68
C TYR A 100 4.99 1.00 -12.80
N CYS A 101 6.29 1.07 -12.53
CA CYS A 101 6.93 2.19 -11.87
C CYS A 101 8.22 2.55 -12.64
N SER A 102 8.50 3.84 -12.82
CA SER A 102 9.75 4.27 -13.45
C SER A 102 10.95 3.88 -12.56
N PRO A 103 12.16 3.69 -13.13
CA PRO A 103 13.35 3.38 -12.35
C PRO A 103 13.63 4.40 -11.23
N GLU A 104 13.49 5.69 -11.52
CA GLU A 104 13.73 6.77 -10.57
C GLU A 104 12.74 6.71 -9.40
N ALA A 105 11.44 6.54 -9.71
CA ALA A 105 10.42 6.40 -8.69
C ALA A 105 10.58 5.10 -7.88
N THR A 106 11.03 4.02 -8.51
CA THR A 106 11.28 2.73 -7.84
C THR A 106 12.37 2.87 -6.78
N VAL A 107 13.47 3.56 -7.07
CA VAL A 107 14.55 3.79 -6.08
C VAL A 107 14.04 4.61 -4.90
N LEU A 108 13.25 5.65 -5.16
CA LEU A 108 12.65 6.46 -4.10
C LEU A 108 11.68 5.62 -3.25
N LEU A 109 10.81 4.83 -3.87
CA LEU A 109 9.90 3.91 -3.17
C LEU A 109 10.67 2.88 -2.34
N ALA A 110 11.75 2.30 -2.87
CA ALA A 110 12.62 1.39 -2.13
C ALA A 110 13.19 2.05 -0.88
N SER A 111 13.64 3.31 -0.96
CA SER A 111 14.17 4.04 0.21
C SER A 111 13.12 4.24 1.31
N TYR A 112 11.86 4.53 0.97
CA TYR A 112 10.77 4.57 1.96
C TYR A 112 10.45 3.19 2.54
N ALA A 113 10.52 2.12 1.72
CA ALA A 113 10.31 0.76 2.21
C ALA A 113 11.41 0.33 3.20
N VAL A 114 12.66 0.76 2.97
CA VAL A 114 13.79 0.55 3.87
C VAL A 114 13.59 1.33 5.17
N GLN A 115 13.22 2.62 5.10
CA GLN A 115 12.88 3.43 6.29
C GLN A 115 11.75 2.80 7.11
N ALA A 116 10.69 2.32 6.45
CA ALA A 116 9.58 1.63 7.12
C ALA A 116 10.01 0.32 7.81
N LYS A 117 11.02 -0.38 7.27
CA LYS A 117 11.49 -1.66 7.80
C LYS A 117 12.53 -1.49 8.92
N TYR A 118 13.50 -0.61 8.73
CA TYR A 118 14.69 -0.51 9.57
C TYR A 118 14.72 0.73 10.50
N GLY A 119 13.83 1.71 10.30
CA GLY A 119 13.88 2.97 11.04
C GLY A 119 14.89 3.93 10.41
N ASP A 120 15.59 4.73 11.20
CA ASP A 120 16.56 5.71 10.70
C ASP A 120 17.87 5.05 10.25
N TYR A 121 18.43 5.54 9.13
CA TYR A 121 19.78 5.16 8.73
C TYR A 121 20.83 5.61 9.75
N ASP A 122 21.74 4.69 10.06
CA ASP A 122 22.92 4.93 10.88
C ASP A 122 24.11 4.21 10.24
N PRO A 123 25.13 4.94 9.74
CA PRO A 123 26.27 4.35 9.06
C PRO A 123 27.13 3.45 9.96
N ASN A 124 26.99 3.52 11.28
CA ASN A 124 27.71 2.64 12.21
C ASN A 124 27.05 1.26 12.36
N PHE A 125 25.77 1.13 12.02
CA PHE A 125 25.01 -0.12 12.13
C PHE A 125 24.64 -0.70 10.77
N HIS A 126 24.48 0.14 9.75
CA HIS A 126 24.09 -0.26 8.41
C HIS A 126 25.33 -0.33 7.51
N GLU A 127 26.12 -1.39 7.70
CA GLU A 127 27.30 -1.67 6.88
C GLU A 127 26.92 -2.08 5.44
N PRO A 128 27.80 -1.86 4.43
CA PRO A 128 27.55 -2.27 3.06
C PRO A 128 27.15 -3.76 2.95
N GLY A 129 26.07 -4.04 2.22
CA GLY A 129 25.47 -5.36 2.07
C GLY A 129 24.26 -5.60 2.98
N PHE A 130 23.89 -4.66 3.86
CA PHE A 130 22.76 -4.83 4.77
C PHE A 130 21.41 -5.00 4.05
N LEU A 131 21.31 -4.56 2.79
CA LEU A 131 20.13 -4.72 1.94
C LEU A 131 20.19 -5.93 1.00
N ALA A 132 21.24 -6.77 1.06
CA ALA A 132 21.46 -7.85 0.10
C ALA A 132 20.35 -8.92 0.06
N HIS A 133 19.59 -9.07 1.15
CA HIS A 133 18.47 -10.02 1.25
C HIS A 133 17.09 -9.39 0.97
N ASP A 134 17.03 -8.08 0.71
CA ASP A 134 15.77 -7.38 0.47
C ASP A 134 15.42 -7.33 -1.02
N GLU A 135 14.21 -7.79 -1.35
CA GLU A 135 13.62 -7.56 -2.67
C GLU A 135 13.07 -6.13 -2.73
N LEU A 136 13.92 -5.21 -3.21
CA LEU A 136 13.62 -3.77 -3.24
C LEU A 136 13.25 -3.23 -4.63
N LEU A 137 13.69 -3.90 -5.70
CA LEU A 137 13.56 -3.40 -7.06
C LEU A 137 12.92 -4.47 -7.98
N PRO A 138 12.02 -4.10 -8.91
CA PRO A 138 11.51 -5.00 -9.93
C PRO A 138 12.61 -5.53 -10.85
N LYS A 139 12.45 -6.76 -11.32
CA LYS A 139 13.46 -7.45 -12.15
C LYS A 139 13.78 -6.68 -13.43
N ARG A 140 12.80 -5.99 -14.03
CA ARG A 140 12.98 -5.11 -15.20
C ARG A 140 13.95 -3.98 -14.91
N VAL A 141 13.82 -3.30 -13.76
CA VAL A 141 14.70 -2.18 -13.38
C VAL A 141 16.12 -2.68 -13.21
N LEU A 142 16.31 -3.80 -12.52
CA LEU A 142 17.62 -4.44 -12.34
C LEU A 142 18.29 -4.82 -13.67
N ARG A 143 17.52 -5.26 -14.67
CA ARG A 143 18.03 -5.65 -15.99
C ARG A 143 18.30 -4.47 -16.92
N GLN A 144 17.58 -3.37 -16.76
CA GLN A 144 17.67 -2.21 -17.66
C GLN A 144 18.97 -1.43 -17.47
N TYR A 145 19.51 -1.42 -16.26
CA TYR A 145 20.77 -0.73 -15.94
C TYR A 145 21.87 -1.75 -15.63
N GLN A 146 23.07 -1.49 -16.14
CA GLN A 146 24.26 -2.31 -15.86
C GLN A 146 24.89 -1.93 -14.50
N LEU A 147 24.08 -1.86 -13.45
CA LEU A 147 24.52 -1.55 -12.09
C LEU A 147 24.65 -2.85 -11.29
N THR A 148 25.69 -2.93 -10.44
CA THR A 148 25.83 -4.04 -9.49
C THR A 148 24.82 -3.90 -8.35
N ALA A 149 24.63 -4.98 -7.57
CA ALA A 149 23.77 -4.93 -6.38
C ALA A 149 24.24 -3.85 -5.38
N GLU A 150 25.55 -3.72 -5.19
CA GLU A 150 26.18 -2.69 -4.35
C GLU A 150 25.87 -1.27 -4.84
N MET A 151 25.95 -1.02 -6.16
CA MET A 151 25.61 0.30 -6.72
C MET A 151 24.13 0.65 -6.56
N TRP A 152 23.24 -0.35 -6.62
CA TRP A 152 21.82 -0.14 -6.31
C TRP A 152 21.60 0.15 -4.83
N GLU A 153 22.28 -0.57 -3.96
CA GLU A 153 22.26 -0.34 -2.51
C GLU A 153 22.74 1.08 -2.18
N GLU A 154 23.86 1.54 -2.74
CA GLU A 154 24.35 2.91 -2.56
C GLU A 154 23.30 3.96 -2.96
N LYS A 155 22.63 3.76 -4.11
CA LYS A 155 21.57 4.67 -4.59
C LYS A 155 20.36 4.70 -3.65
N ILE A 156 19.94 3.54 -3.14
CA ILE A 156 18.81 3.45 -2.21
C ILE A 156 19.20 4.06 -0.86
N THR A 157 20.40 3.75 -0.37
CA THR A 157 20.94 4.25 0.90
C THR A 157 21.12 5.76 0.90
N ALA A 158 21.51 6.36 -0.23
CA ALA A 158 21.58 7.81 -0.36
C ALA A 158 20.22 8.49 -0.11
N TRP A 159 19.12 7.94 -0.65
CA TRP A 159 17.77 8.44 -0.35
C TRP A 159 17.31 8.05 1.06
N TYR A 160 17.66 6.86 1.54
CA TYR A 160 17.33 6.39 2.88
C TYR A 160 17.89 7.32 3.97
N ALA A 161 19.12 7.80 3.81
CA ALA A 161 19.74 8.74 4.74
C ALA A 161 18.98 10.07 4.87
N GLU A 162 18.31 10.52 3.81
CA GLU A 162 17.49 11.75 3.80
C GLU A 162 16.15 11.59 4.55
N HIS A 163 15.72 10.36 4.81
CA HIS A 163 14.45 10.07 5.51
C HIS A 163 14.57 10.06 7.02
N ARG A 164 15.73 10.43 7.56
CA ARG A 164 15.99 10.42 9.01
C ARG A 164 14.94 11.23 9.78
N GLY A 165 14.38 10.60 10.81
CA GLY A 165 13.33 11.15 11.66
C GLY A 165 11.91 10.91 11.15
N ILE A 166 11.74 10.32 9.96
CA ILE A 166 10.43 9.89 9.46
C ILE A 166 10.02 8.60 10.18
N ALA A 167 8.88 8.62 10.85
CA ALA A 167 8.34 7.44 11.53
C ALA A 167 7.91 6.37 10.50
N ARG A 168 7.86 5.11 10.94
CA ARG A 168 7.48 3.98 10.07
C ARG A 168 6.14 4.19 9.37
N ASP A 169 5.12 4.60 10.10
CA ASP A 169 3.79 4.89 9.55
C ASP A 169 3.84 6.05 8.55
N GLU A 170 4.63 7.09 8.81
CA GLU A 170 4.80 8.19 7.86
C GLU A 170 5.56 7.75 6.60
N ALA A 171 6.55 6.86 6.71
CA ALA A 171 7.27 6.29 5.58
C ALA A 171 6.36 5.41 4.69
N GLU A 172 5.54 4.55 5.30
CA GLU A 172 4.55 3.74 4.59
C GLU A 172 3.49 4.63 3.90
N MET A 173 3.05 5.71 4.54
CA MET A 173 2.13 6.69 3.94
C MET A 173 2.79 7.44 2.77
N ASN A 174 4.04 7.90 2.90
CA ASN A 174 4.77 8.58 1.83
C ASN A 174 4.99 7.66 0.62
N TYR A 175 5.28 6.37 0.86
CA TYR A 175 5.31 5.36 -0.19
C TYR A 175 3.99 5.32 -0.96
N LEU A 176 2.87 5.20 -0.25
CA LEU A 176 1.53 5.13 -0.85
C LEU A 176 1.16 6.43 -1.57
N LYS A 177 1.58 7.59 -1.06
CA LYS A 177 1.32 8.90 -1.69
C LYS A 177 1.99 9.04 -3.05
N ILE A 178 3.16 8.43 -3.24
CA ILE A 178 3.84 8.37 -4.53
C ILE A 178 3.19 7.30 -5.42
N ALA A 179 2.93 6.12 -4.86
CA ALA A 179 2.40 5.00 -5.62
C ALA A 179 0.98 5.25 -6.17
N GLN A 180 0.14 6.03 -5.47
CA GLN A 180 -1.22 6.35 -5.93
C GLN A 180 -1.28 7.14 -7.24
N ASP A 181 -0.18 7.83 -7.58
CA ASP A 181 -0.08 8.65 -8.78
C ASP A 181 0.40 7.85 -10.01
N LEU A 182 0.80 6.58 -9.83
CA LEU A 182 1.18 5.69 -10.92
C LEU A 182 -0.05 5.33 -11.77
N GLU A 183 0.09 5.29 -13.09
CA GLU A 183 -1.03 5.16 -14.03
C GLU A 183 -1.81 3.84 -13.88
N MET A 184 -1.13 2.80 -13.38
CA MET A 184 -1.69 1.46 -13.20
C MET A 184 -2.17 1.19 -11.77
N TYR A 185 -1.99 2.14 -10.85
CA TYR A 185 -2.36 1.98 -9.44
C TYR A 185 -3.86 1.78 -9.27
N GLY A 186 -4.24 0.69 -8.58
CA GLY A 186 -5.64 0.39 -8.27
C GLY A 186 -6.51 0.03 -9.47
N VAL A 187 -5.93 -0.14 -10.67
CA VAL A 187 -6.66 -0.47 -11.89
C VAL A 187 -6.77 -1.98 -12.08
N ASN A 188 -8.01 -2.49 -12.12
CA ASN A 188 -8.28 -3.88 -12.44
C ASN A 188 -8.47 -4.05 -13.96
N TYR A 189 -7.56 -4.76 -14.62
CA TYR A 189 -7.56 -4.91 -16.07
C TYR A 189 -8.27 -6.20 -16.55
N PHE A 190 -9.09 -6.09 -17.58
CA PHE A 190 -9.81 -7.20 -18.20
C PHE A 190 -9.75 -7.14 -19.73
N PRO A 191 -9.28 -8.20 -20.41
CA PRO A 191 -9.39 -8.30 -21.86
C PRO A 191 -10.86 -8.34 -22.29
N ILE A 192 -11.23 -7.47 -23.23
CA ILE A 192 -12.59 -7.34 -23.76
C ILE A 192 -12.57 -7.15 -25.28
N GLN A 193 -13.71 -7.37 -25.92
CA GLN A 193 -13.94 -7.07 -27.33
C GLN A 193 -15.08 -6.07 -27.50
N ASN A 194 -14.96 -5.14 -28.43
CA ASN A 194 -16.08 -4.28 -28.83
C ASN A 194 -16.99 -5.03 -29.84
N LYS A 195 -18.07 -4.36 -30.28
CA LYS A 195 -18.98 -4.89 -31.32
C LYS A 195 -18.29 -5.18 -32.67
N ASN A 196 -17.17 -4.54 -32.94
CA ASN A 196 -16.40 -4.70 -34.17
C ASN A 196 -15.32 -5.78 -34.03
N HIS A 197 -15.37 -6.60 -32.96
CA HIS A 197 -14.39 -7.64 -32.65
C HIS A 197 -12.95 -7.12 -32.49
N THR A 198 -12.78 -5.85 -32.13
CA THR A 198 -11.47 -5.30 -31.78
C THR A 198 -11.11 -5.67 -30.34
N ASP A 199 -9.93 -6.27 -30.15
CA ASP A 199 -9.40 -6.57 -28.83
C ASP A 199 -8.97 -5.29 -28.12
N LEU A 200 -9.52 -5.10 -26.91
CA LEU A 200 -9.31 -3.94 -26.06
C LEU A 200 -9.06 -4.41 -24.62
N LEU A 201 -8.63 -3.49 -23.78
CA LEU A 201 -8.47 -3.73 -22.35
C LEU A 201 -9.37 -2.78 -21.56
N LEU A 202 -10.20 -3.33 -20.69
CA LEU A 202 -11.02 -2.60 -19.74
C LEU A 202 -10.23 -2.41 -18.45
N GLY A 203 -10.13 -1.19 -17.93
CA GLY A 203 -9.69 -0.92 -16.56
C GLY A 203 -10.86 -0.47 -15.70
N VAL A 204 -10.94 -0.97 -14.47
CA VAL A 204 -11.91 -0.52 -13.45
C VAL A 204 -11.15 -0.11 -12.21
N ASP A 205 -11.36 1.12 -11.75
CA ASP A 205 -10.69 1.70 -10.58
C ASP A 205 -11.65 2.54 -9.72
N ALA A 206 -11.10 3.26 -8.74
CA ALA A 206 -11.86 4.11 -7.83
C ALA A 206 -12.49 5.34 -8.51
N LYS A 207 -12.01 5.76 -9.68
CA LYS A 207 -12.43 6.97 -10.42
C LYS A 207 -13.45 6.66 -11.51
N GLY A 208 -13.37 5.49 -12.14
CA GLY A 208 -14.30 5.10 -13.18
C GLY A 208 -13.98 3.81 -13.90
N ILE A 209 -14.43 3.78 -15.16
CA ILE A 209 -14.18 2.70 -16.11
C ILE A 209 -13.40 3.27 -17.29
N HIS A 210 -12.34 2.59 -17.68
CA HIS A 210 -11.37 3.06 -18.65
C HIS A 210 -11.20 2.02 -19.76
N ILE A 211 -11.10 2.47 -21.01
CA ILE A 211 -10.90 1.61 -22.18
C ILE A 211 -9.53 1.93 -22.76
N TYR A 212 -8.70 0.91 -22.87
CA TYR A 212 -7.34 0.98 -23.34
C TYR A 212 -7.15 0.15 -24.60
N SER A 213 -6.18 0.51 -25.42
CA SER A 213 -5.62 -0.39 -26.42
C SER A 213 -4.95 -1.59 -25.74
N ILE A 214 -5.02 -2.78 -26.34
CA ILE A 214 -4.46 -4.01 -25.74
C ILE A 214 -2.94 -3.91 -25.44
N ASN A 215 -2.22 -3.07 -26.18
CA ASN A 215 -0.77 -2.86 -26.05
C ASN A 215 -0.39 -1.63 -25.20
N ASN A 216 -1.34 -0.86 -24.66
CA ASN A 216 -1.05 0.35 -23.89
C ASN A 216 -1.93 0.43 -22.64
N ARG A 217 -1.37 0.08 -21.47
CA ARG A 217 -2.05 0.14 -20.16
C ARG A 217 -1.95 1.50 -19.46
N PHE A 218 -1.15 2.43 -19.98
CA PHE A 218 -0.86 3.71 -19.33
C PHE A 218 -1.90 4.77 -19.62
N SER A 219 -2.36 4.84 -20.87
CA SER A 219 -3.24 5.93 -21.31
C SER A 219 -4.53 5.36 -21.89
N PRO A 220 -5.68 5.62 -21.25
CA PRO A 220 -6.96 5.15 -21.76
C PRO A 220 -7.37 5.94 -23.00
N ASN A 221 -7.88 5.23 -24.01
CA ASN A 221 -8.45 5.81 -25.22
C ASN A 221 -9.82 6.45 -24.92
N LYS A 222 -10.55 5.93 -23.93
CA LYS A 222 -11.86 6.43 -23.50
C LYS A 222 -12.05 6.18 -22.00
N SER A 223 -12.60 7.15 -21.29
CA SER A 223 -12.88 7.05 -19.85
C SER A 223 -14.33 7.41 -19.54
N PHE A 224 -14.93 6.69 -18.61
CA PHE A 224 -16.26 6.93 -18.06
C PHE A 224 -16.13 7.10 -16.55
N GLU A 225 -16.19 8.35 -16.08
CA GLU A 225 -16.21 8.63 -14.65
C GLU A 225 -17.48 8.08 -14.00
N TRP A 226 -17.41 7.67 -12.74
CA TRP A 226 -18.59 7.17 -12.02
C TRP A 226 -19.75 8.18 -12.00
N SER A 227 -19.45 9.48 -11.89
CA SER A 227 -20.42 10.60 -11.98
C SER A 227 -21.20 10.63 -13.31
N SER A 228 -20.60 10.12 -14.38
CA SER A 228 -21.11 10.18 -15.75
C SER A 228 -21.87 8.91 -16.17
N ILE A 229 -21.90 7.88 -15.32
CA ILE A 229 -22.52 6.58 -15.62
C ILE A 229 -23.91 6.52 -14.99
N ARG A 230 -24.94 6.26 -15.81
CA ARG A 230 -26.31 6.07 -15.34
C ARG A 230 -26.59 4.66 -14.88
N ASN A 231 -26.10 3.69 -15.64
CA ASN A 231 -26.41 2.29 -15.42
C ASN A 231 -25.35 1.40 -16.06
N ILE A 232 -24.98 0.34 -15.35
CA ILE A 232 -24.18 -0.76 -15.88
C ILE A 232 -25.07 -2.01 -15.83
N SER A 233 -25.08 -2.77 -16.91
CA SER A 233 -25.83 -4.03 -16.97
C SER A 233 -25.07 -5.04 -17.79
N TYR A 234 -25.28 -6.32 -17.52
CA TYR A 234 -24.73 -7.39 -18.34
C TYR A 234 -25.83 -8.41 -18.69
N SER A 235 -25.75 -8.95 -19.90
CA SER A 235 -26.61 -10.04 -20.38
C SER A 235 -25.73 -11.05 -21.09
N GLU A 236 -25.66 -12.26 -20.54
CA GLU A 236 -24.76 -13.32 -21.02
C GLU A 236 -23.31 -12.83 -21.17
N LYS A 237 -22.84 -12.66 -22.41
CA LYS A 237 -21.48 -12.21 -22.73
C LYS A 237 -21.37 -10.70 -22.94
N GLU A 238 -22.47 -9.97 -23.13
CA GLU A 238 -22.48 -8.52 -23.37
C GLU A 238 -22.55 -7.73 -22.06
N LEU A 239 -21.62 -6.79 -21.85
CA LEU A 239 -21.76 -5.69 -20.88
C LEU A 239 -22.14 -4.40 -21.60
N THR A 240 -22.99 -3.62 -20.94
CA THR A 240 -23.46 -2.32 -21.42
C THR A 240 -23.23 -1.25 -20.35
N ILE A 241 -22.56 -0.17 -20.74
CA ILE A 241 -22.40 1.05 -19.95
C ILE A 241 -23.29 2.12 -20.59
N LYS A 242 -24.30 2.58 -19.85
CA LYS A 242 -25.18 3.67 -20.28
C LYS A 242 -24.74 4.97 -19.60
N PRO A 243 -24.30 5.98 -20.37
CA PRO A 243 -24.00 7.29 -19.81
C PRO A 243 -25.23 7.97 -19.20
N LEU A 244 -24.98 8.95 -18.33
CA LEU A 244 -26.00 9.84 -17.75
C LEU A 244 -26.59 10.78 -18.81
N ASP A 245 -25.74 11.32 -19.67
CA ASP A 245 -26.19 12.06 -20.84
C ASP A 245 -26.91 11.13 -21.82
N LYS A 246 -28.21 11.38 -22.04
CA LYS A 246 -29.06 10.60 -22.94
C LYS A 246 -28.64 10.73 -24.41
N LYS A 247 -27.86 11.76 -24.78
CA LYS A 247 -27.33 11.94 -26.14
C LYS A 247 -26.03 11.16 -26.36
N ALA A 248 -25.32 10.80 -25.30
CA ALA A 248 -24.07 10.07 -25.41
C ALA A 248 -24.31 8.61 -25.80
N GLU A 249 -23.43 8.08 -26.64
CA GLU A 249 -23.55 6.71 -27.14
C GLU A 249 -23.36 5.67 -26.04
N VAL A 250 -24.24 4.67 -26.03
CA VAL A 250 -24.16 3.51 -25.13
C VAL A 250 -22.97 2.64 -25.51
N PHE A 251 -22.04 2.46 -24.57
CA PHE A 251 -20.86 1.63 -24.81
C PHE A 251 -21.16 0.17 -24.49
N LYS A 252 -20.83 -0.73 -25.43
CA LYS A 252 -21.07 -2.17 -25.32
C LYS A 252 -19.79 -2.94 -25.61
N PHE A 253 -19.51 -3.93 -24.78
CA PHE A 253 -18.35 -4.80 -24.93
C PHE A 253 -18.68 -6.22 -24.49
N PHE A 254 -17.81 -7.15 -24.87
CA PHE A 254 -17.94 -8.57 -24.63
C PHE A 254 -16.69 -9.08 -23.93
N SER A 255 -16.83 -10.05 -23.03
CA SER A 255 -15.69 -10.80 -22.50
C SER A 255 -15.75 -12.26 -22.93
N SER A 256 -14.64 -12.97 -22.77
CA SER A 256 -14.51 -14.38 -23.14
C SER A 256 -15.39 -15.32 -22.30
N GLN A 257 -15.72 -14.94 -21.05
CA GLN A 257 -16.40 -15.83 -20.10
C GLN A 257 -17.44 -15.09 -19.24
N LEU A 258 -18.59 -15.72 -19.00
CA LEU A 258 -19.65 -15.19 -18.12
C LEU A 258 -19.15 -14.90 -16.69
N LYS A 259 -18.19 -15.68 -16.18
CA LYS A 259 -17.58 -15.47 -14.86
C LYS A 259 -16.82 -14.14 -14.78
N VAL A 260 -16.11 -13.77 -15.84
CA VAL A 260 -15.39 -12.48 -15.95
C VAL A 260 -16.37 -11.32 -15.96
N ASN A 261 -17.47 -11.43 -16.71
CA ASN A 261 -18.54 -10.41 -16.70
C ASN A 261 -19.13 -10.18 -15.30
N LYS A 262 -19.38 -11.27 -14.56
CA LYS A 262 -19.85 -11.18 -13.18
C LYS A 262 -18.82 -10.48 -12.28
N LEU A 263 -17.53 -10.79 -12.43
CA LEU A 263 -16.46 -10.15 -11.66
C LEU A 263 -16.37 -8.64 -11.97
N ILE A 264 -16.32 -8.27 -13.26
CA ILE A 264 -16.30 -6.86 -13.69
C ILE A 264 -17.49 -6.12 -13.10
N PHE A 265 -18.70 -6.68 -13.23
CA PHE A 265 -19.91 -6.05 -12.72
C PHE A 265 -19.86 -5.84 -11.20
N GLN A 266 -19.37 -6.82 -10.44
CA GLN A 266 -19.22 -6.69 -8.99
C GLN A 266 -18.16 -5.65 -8.58
N LEU A 267 -17.06 -5.53 -9.34
CA LEU A 267 -16.07 -4.48 -9.12
C LEU A 267 -16.64 -3.10 -9.43
N CYS A 268 -17.44 -2.97 -10.50
CA CYS A 268 -18.11 -1.71 -10.82
C CYS A 268 -19.09 -1.28 -9.73
N ILE A 269 -19.90 -2.20 -9.21
CA ILE A 269 -20.82 -1.90 -8.10
C ILE A 269 -20.04 -1.43 -6.88
N GLY A 270 -19.03 -2.19 -6.44
CA GLY A 270 -18.29 -1.83 -5.23
C GLY A 270 -17.51 -0.52 -5.34
N ASN A 271 -16.85 -0.25 -6.47
CA ASN A 271 -16.17 1.03 -6.69
C ASN A 271 -17.17 2.19 -6.76
N HIS A 272 -18.30 2.03 -7.46
CA HIS A 272 -19.33 3.05 -7.53
C HIS A 272 -19.96 3.34 -6.15
N ASP A 273 -20.22 2.31 -5.34
CA ASP A 273 -20.76 2.48 -3.99
C ASP A 273 -19.80 3.27 -3.09
N LEU A 274 -18.50 2.99 -3.16
CA LEU A 274 -17.47 3.76 -2.45
C LEU A 274 -17.34 5.19 -2.99
N PHE A 275 -17.36 5.37 -4.31
CA PHE A 275 -17.38 6.68 -4.96
C PHE A 275 -18.55 7.54 -4.47
N MET A 276 -19.75 6.94 -4.36
CA MET A 276 -20.94 7.62 -3.83
C MET A 276 -20.84 7.90 -2.34
N ARG A 277 -20.21 7.01 -1.57
CA ARG A 277 -19.97 7.21 -0.13
C ARG A 277 -19.07 8.41 0.12
N ARG A 278 -17.99 8.57 -0.64
CA ARG A 278 -17.04 9.70 -0.55
C ARG A 278 -17.68 11.07 -0.79
N ARG A 279 -18.79 11.10 -1.55
CA ARG A 279 -19.53 12.32 -1.90
C ARG A 279 -20.69 12.62 -0.95
N LYS A 280 -20.90 11.79 0.06
CA LYS A 280 -21.86 12.01 1.14
C LYS A 280 -21.10 12.50 2.38
N VAL A 281 -21.85 13.08 3.31
CA VAL A 281 -21.31 13.38 4.64
C VAL A 281 -20.88 12.07 5.30
N ASP A 282 -19.70 12.07 5.92
CA ASP A 282 -19.18 10.93 6.68
C ASP A 282 -20.22 10.46 7.71
N SER A 283 -20.39 9.14 7.82
CA SER A 283 -21.19 8.56 8.91
C SER A 283 -20.57 8.88 10.27
N ILE A 284 -21.38 8.84 11.33
CA ILE A 284 -20.91 9.05 12.71
C ILE A 284 -19.72 8.14 13.03
N GLU A 285 -19.77 6.89 12.58
CA GLU A 285 -18.67 5.93 12.74
C GLU A 285 -17.37 6.41 12.10
N ILE A 286 -17.41 6.89 10.84
CA ILE A 286 -16.22 7.41 10.15
C ILE A 286 -15.71 8.68 10.86
N GLN A 287 -16.61 9.56 11.28
CA GLN A 287 -16.22 10.78 12.00
C GLN A 287 -15.50 10.45 13.31
N GLN A 288 -15.98 9.45 14.05
CA GLN A 288 -15.32 8.94 15.26
C GLN A 288 -13.96 8.31 14.93
N MET A 289 -13.86 7.51 13.86
CA MET A 289 -12.58 6.94 13.42
C MET A 289 -11.57 8.03 13.05
N LYS A 290 -11.99 9.07 12.32
CA LYS A 290 -11.15 10.23 11.97
C LYS A 290 -10.73 11.03 13.21
N ALA A 291 -11.62 11.19 14.20
CA ALA A 291 -11.27 11.84 15.46
C ALA A 291 -10.22 11.03 16.23
N GLN A 292 -10.43 9.72 16.37
CA GLN A 292 -9.50 8.81 17.03
C GLN A 292 -8.13 8.78 16.34
N ALA A 293 -8.09 8.69 15.01
CA ALA A 293 -6.85 8.70 14.25
C ALA A 293 -6.06 10.00 14.44
N ARG A 294 -6.75 11.16 14.45
CA ARG A 294 -6.11 12.46 14.70
C ARG A 294 -5.54 12.56 16.11
N GLU A 295 -6.28 12.09 17.11
CA GLU A 295 -5.81 12.07 18.50
C GLU A 295 -4.60 11.15 18.67
N GLU A 296 -4.63 9.96 18.08
CA GLU A 296 -3.52 9.00 18.13
C GLU A 296 -2.27 9.55 17.44
N LYS A 297 -2.41 10.17 16.26
CA LYS A 297 -1.31 10.81 15.54
C LYS A 297 -0.72 11.99 16.34
N ALA A 298 -1.58 12.81 16.96
CA ALA A 298 -1.13 13.92 17.82
C ALA A 298 -0.37 13.40 19.05
N ARG A 299 -0.86 12.34 19.68
CA ARG A 299 -0.22 11.68 20.82
C ARG A 299 1.16 11.14 20.45
N LYS A 300 1.27 10.38 19.36
CA LYS A 300 2.54 9.84 18.85
C LYS A 300 3.53 10.94 18.52
N LYS A 301 3.07 12.02 17.87
CA LYS A 301 3.93 13.18 17.59
C LYS A 301 4.49 13.82 18.86
N MET A 302 3.68 14.00 19.89
CA MET A 302 4.15 14.53 21.18
C MET A 302 5.14 13.60 21.86
N GLU A 303 4.88 12.29 21.84
CA GLU A 303 5.77 11.29 22.41
C GLU A 303 7.12 11.24 21.69
N ASN A 304 7.13 11.23 20.36
CA ASN A 304 8.34 11.28 19.54
C ASN A 304 9.13 12.57 19.79
N GLN A 305 8.46 13.72 19.91
CA GLN A 305 9.12 14.99 20.25
C GLN A 305 9.70 15.00 21.67
N ARG A 306 9.08 14.30 22.62
CA ARG A 306 9.62 14.16 23.98
C ARG A 306 10.88 13.28 23.95
N LEU A 307 10.79 12.13 23.30
CA LEU A 307 11.93 11.20 23.18
C LEU A 307 13.11 11.84 22.45
N ALA A 308 12.85 12.59 21.38
CA ALA A 308 13.89 13.32 20.65
C ALA A 308 14.59 14.37 21.53
N ARG A 309 13.83 15.11 22.34
CA ARG A 309 14.40 16.08 23.30
C ARG A 309 15.23 15.40 24.38
N GLU A 310 14.73 14.29 24.95
CA GLU A 310 15.49 13.51 25.94
C GLU A 310 16.80 12.97 25.37
N LYS A 311 16.76 12.46 24.13
CA LYS A 311 17.96 12.00 23.42
C LYS A 311 18.95 13.14 23.19
N GLN A 312 18.48 14.30 22.74
CA GLN A 312 19.34 15.48 22.53
C GLN A 312 20.00 15.94 23.84
N LEU A 313 19.23 16.06 24.92
CA LEU A 313 19.76 16.45 26.24
C LEU A 313 20.81 15.45 26.74
N ARG A 314 20.61 14.15 26.49
CA ARG A 314 21.59 13.12 26.84
C ARG A 314 22.87 13.26 26.03
N GLU A 315 22.77 13.45 24.72
CA GLU A 315 23.95 13.66 23.85
C GLU A 315 24.72 14.93 24.24
N GLU A 316 24.03 16.02 24.59
CA GLU A 316 24.66 17.25 25.09
C GLU A 316 25.36 17.03 26.44
N ALA A 317 24.74 16.28 27.37
CA ALA A 317 25.34 15.94 28.65
C ALA A 317 26.58 15.03 28.50
N GLU A 318 26.54 14.06 27.59
CA GLU A 318 27.69 13.19 27.29
C GLU A 318 28.85 14.01 26.71
N ARG A 319 28.59 14.93 25.75
CA ARG A 319 29.63 15.84 25.21
C ARG A 319 30.21 16.78 26.28
N ALA A 320 29.37 17.36 27.14
CA ALA A 320 29.82 18.23 28.21
C ALA A 320 30.69 17.48 29.23
N LYS A 321 30.33 16.22 29.52
CA LYS A 321 31.13 15.34 30.37
C LYS A 321 32.51 15.05 29.75
N GLU A 322 32.56 14.67 28.47
CA GLU A 322 33.82 14.43 27.76
C GLU A 322 34.72 15.68 27.74
N GLU A 323 34.14 16.87 27.57
CA GLU A 323 34.88 18.12 27.61
C GLU A 323 35.46 18.40 29.01
N LEU A 324 34.67 18.19 30.06
CA LEU A 324 35.14 18.34 31.44
C LEU A 324 36.25 17.33 31.78
N GLU A 325 36.13 16.07 31.35
CA GLU A 325 37.16 15.05 31.54
C GLU A 325 38.48 15.44 30.84
N ARG A 326 38.40 15.98 29.61
CA ARG A 326 39.59 16.48 28.90
C ARG A 326 40.24 17.66 29.62
N ARG A 327 39.45 18.62 30.12
CA ARG A 327 39.97 19.77 30.88
C ARG A 327 40.60 19.35 32.20
N LEU A 328 39.99 18.40 32.90
CA LEU A 328 40.55 17.86 34.14
C LEU A 328 41.91 17.22 33.90
N PHE A 329 42.03 16.40 32.84
CA PHE A 329 43.30 15.79 32.46
C PHE A 329 44.39 16.82 32.15
N GLN A 330 44.05 17.91 31.45
CA GLN A 330 44.99 19.01 31.17
C GLN A 330 45.46 19.70 32.46
N LEU A 331 44.54 20.03 33.36
CA LEU A 331 44.88 20.67 34.64
C LEU A 331 45.73 19.76 35.54
N GLU A 332 45.46 18.47 35.55
CA GLU A 332 46.28 17.49 36.30
C GLU A 332 47.70 17.40 35.74
N ASP A 333 47.87 17.47 34.42
CA ASP A 333 49.18 17.46 33.77
C ASP A 333 49.95 18.77 34.05
N GLU A 334 49.30 19.92 33.91
CA GLU A 334 49.88 21.24 34.25
C GLU A 334 50.31 21.31 35.72
N ALA A 335 49.47 20.82 36.64
CA ALA A 335 49.80 20.77 38.06
C ALA A 335 50.99 19.85 38.36
N ARG A 336 51.11 18.74 37.63
CA ARG A 336 52.26 17.83 37.74
C ARG A 336 53.54 18.50 37.27
N GLN A 337 53.52 19.11 36.09
CA GLN A 337 54.66 19.84 35.53
C GLN A 337 55.10 21.01 36.45
N ALA A 338 54.13 21.76 37.00
CA ALA A 338 54.42 22.85 37.93
C ALA A 338 55.06 22.34 39.23
N ASN A 339 54.58 21.22 39.78
CA ASN A 339 55.19 20.60 40.96
C ASN A 339 56.61 20.09 40.67
N GLU A 340 56.85 19.47 39.50
CA GLU A 340 58.19 19.04 39.11
C GLU A 340 59.16 20.22 38.99
N ALA A 341 58.72 21.35 38.43
CA ALA A 341 59.52 22.58 38.31
C ALA A 341 59.79 23.29 39.65
N LEU A 342 58.94 23.09 40.67
CA LEU A 342 59.15 23.65 42.02
C LEU A 342 60.09 22.79 42.88
N VAL A 343 60.28 21.52 42.52
CA VAL A 343 61.13 20.56 43.25
C VAL A 343 62.53 20.45 42.62
N SER A 344 62.72 20.94 41.39
CA SER A 344 64.02 21.15 40.73
C SER A 344 64.65 22.48 41.10
#